data_AF-A0A1M5I8L6-F1
#
_entry.id   AF-A0A1M5I8L6-F1
#
_cell.length_a   1.000
_cell.length_b   1.000
_cell.length_c   1.000
_cell.angle_alpha   90.00
_cell.angle_beta   90.00
_cell.angle_gamma   90.00
#
_symmetry.space_group_name_H-M   'P 1'
#
loop_
_entity.id
_entity.type
_entity.pdbx_description
1 polymer ?
#
loop_
_entity_poly.entity_id
_entity_poly.type
_entity_poly.pdbx_seq_one_letter_code
_entity_poly.pdbx_strand_id
1 'polypeptide(L)'
;MNNLNFSAINKKFTFLLMVLFYGIADAQCTPYTGQAMNPGQTYCLTGNLTLVNDITIPQGAVLIIQPGGALIVKGITVSGELEIGDTGSVKSEGAILIGEFGSKKSSKIKLGTKAYLSLTGSVSQGDPTFFGTYPGSMSTIEMGTYSVVEICGTFNQQSTTYPFVNYIGAPLGKAYCIAKAQVSGGGTSVLSNDSQIIAIAMDTVTGLLPGNSAFCGPNATQALCPALWPAGLPDDKFACGFADEVVHELDDVCTQPGISGTPDGYTKMGITIQQKADAWPGNIPNGFLALQSKTKGFVITRVEHVSSAPQSGDAVAEPKEGMLVYDIQDRCVKLYNGTQWKCIEKSCND
;
A
#
# COMPACT_ATOMS: atom_id res chain seq x y z
N MET A 1 74.46 -13.74 19.62
CA MET A 1 73.04 -13.80 19.19
C MET A 1 72.35 -12.58 19.77
N ASN A 2 72.51 -11.43 19.13
CA ASN A 2 71.62 -10.85 18.10
C ASN A 2 70.55 -9.93 18.74
N ASN A 3 70.97 -8.68 19.04
CA ASN A 3 70.47 -7.41 18.47
C ASN A 3 69.04 -7.39 17.91
N LEU A 4 68.21 -6.33 18.00
CA LEU A 4 68.37 -4.94 18.46
C LEU A 4 66.96 -4.33 18.56
N ASN A 5 66.80 -3.39 19.48
CA ASN A 5 65.74 -2.40 19.55
C ASN A 5 65.85 -1.45 18.34
N PHE A 6 64.75 -1.14 17.65
CA PHE A 6 64.71 -0.05 16.65
C PHE A 6 63.44 0.78 16.83
N SER A 7 63.59 1.81 17.65
CA SER A 7 62.86 3.06 17.46
C SER A 7 63.44 3.78 16.24
N ALA A 8 62.57 4.54 15.56
CA ALA A 8 62.84 5.52 14.51
C ALA A 8 63.08 5.04 13.06
N ILE A 9 61.97 4.89 12.31
CA ILE A 9 61.91 5.45 10.94
C ILE A 9 60.66 6.34 10.84
N ASN A 10 60.92 7.63 11.00
CA ASN A 10 60.01 8.73 10.70
C ASN A 10 59.82 8.81 9.18
N LYS A 11 58.62 8.53 8.66
CA LYS A 11 58.14 9.06 7.38
C LYS A 11 56.63 8.89 7.25
N LYS A 12 55.94 10.02 7.31
CA LYS A 12 54.70 10.32 6.58
C LYS A 12 53.69 9.17 6.46
N PHE A 13 52.79 9.07 7.43
CA PHE A 13 51.42 8.68 7.14
C PHE A 13 50.49 9.52 8.00
N THR A 14 50.35 10.78 7.60
CA THR A 14 49.11 11.52 7.80
C THR A 14 48.04 10.67 7.12
N PHE A 15 47.34 9.84 7.90
CA PHE A 15 46.16 9.15 7.43
C PHE A 15 45.09 10.23 7.27
N LEU A 16 45.17 10.91 6.13
CA LEU A 16 44.11 11.73 5.60
C LEU A 16 42.94 10.75 5.47
N LEU A 17 42.03 10.81 6.44
CA LEU A 17 40.71 10.20 6.33
C LEU A 17 40.00 10.97 5.22
N MET A 18 40.38 10.71 3.96
CA MET A 18 39.52 10.90 2.81
C MET A 18 38.37 9.94 3.06
N VAL A 19 37.38 10.45 3.79
CA VAL A 19 36.00 10.07 3.59
C VAL A 19 35.76 10.37 2.12
N LEU A 20 36.00 9.36 1.28
CA LEU A 20 35.32 9.22 0.02
C LEU A 20 33.85 9.23 0.40
N PHE A 21 33.26 10.42 0.38
CA PHE A 21 31.87 10.59 0.03
C PHE A 21 31.75 9.89 -1.32
N TYR A 22 31.48 8.60 -1.31
CA TYR A 22 30.58 8.04 -2.30
C TYR A 22 29.31 8.86 -2.12
N GLY A 23 29.22 9.92 -2.91
CA GLY A 23 27.96 10.54 -3.20
C GLY A 23 27.09 9.42 -3.74
N ILE A 24 26.27 8.86 -2.86
CA ILE A 24 24.96 8.43 -3.27
C ILE A 24 24.42 9.69 -3.93
N ALA A 25 24.40 9.70 -5.27
CA ALA A 25 23.56 10.61 -5.98
C ALA A 25 22.15 10.15 -5.60
N ASP A 26 21.67 10.59 -4.43
CA ASP A 26 20.25 10.74 -4.20
C ASP A 26 19.77 11.47 -5.44
N ALA A 27 18.94 10.81 -6.25
CA ALA A 27 18.32 11.47 -7.39
C ALA A 27 17.75 12.78 -6.83
N GLN A 28 18.34 13.91 -7.22
CA GLN A 28 17.99 15.20 -6.65
C GLN A 28 16.52 15.44 -6.98
N CYS A 29 15.66 15.26 -5.99
CA CYS A 29 14.24 15.40 -6.22
C CYS A 29 13.90 16.88 -6.25
N THR A 30 13.61 17.39 -7.43
CA THR A 30 13.25 18.80 -7.62
C THR A 30 11.82 19.01 -7.12
N PRO A 31 11.56 19.96 -6.21
CA PRO A 31 10.19 20.22 -5.75
C PRO A 31 9.24 20.49 -6.92
N TYR A 32 8.11 19.79 -6.94
CA TYR A 32 7.06 19.98 -7.94
C TYR A 32 6.05 21.02 -7.45
N THR A 33 5.95 22.13 -8.19
CA THR A 33 5.04 23.25 -7.90
C THR A 33 4.12 23.57 -9.08
N GLY A 34 4.05 22.67 -10.07
CA GLY A 34 3.30 22.87 -11.32
C GLY A 34 4.14 23.35 -12.51
N GLN A 35 5.47 23.42 -12.37
CA GLN A 35 6.36 23.73 -13.49
C GLN A 35 6.40 22.60 -14.54
N ALA A 36 6.84 22.93 -15.76
CA ALA A 36 7.13 21.92 -16.78
C ALA A 36 8.26 20.98 -16.32
N MET A 37 8.11 19.69 -16.64
CA MET A 37 9.07 18.65 -16.30
C MET A 37 10.06 18.43 -17.45
N ASN A 38 11.33 18.22 -17.12
CA ASN A 38 12.39 17.93 -18.09
C ASN A 38 12.72 16.42 -18.11
N PRO A 39 12.99 15.82 -19.29
CA PRO A 39 13.47 14.43 -19.39
C PRO A 39 14.68 14.15 -18.49
N GLY A 40 14.71 12.99 -17.87
CA GLY A 40 15.82 12.55 -17.00
C GLY A 40 15.83 13.17 -15.59
N GLN A 41 14.85 14.02 -15.26
CA GLN A 41 14.74 14.65 -13.95
C GLN A 41 13.64 13.99 -13.10
N THR A 42 13.86 13.97 -11.79
CA THR A 42 12.86 13.52 -10.81
C THR A 42 12.27 14.72 -10.09
N TYR A 43 10.96 14.77 -10.00
CA TYR A 43 10.19 15.81 -9.34
C TYR A 43 9.41 15.24 -8.16
N CYS A 44 9.36 15.95 -7.03
CA CYS A 44 8.63 15.52 -5.82
C CYS A 44 7.58 16.54 -5.42
N LEU A 45 6.33 16.13 -5.33
CA LEU A 45 5.29 16.90 -4.65
C LEU A 45 5.22 16.49 -3.18
N THR A 46 5.40 17.45 -2.28
CA THR A 46 5.15 17.29 -0.84
C THR A 46 3.88 18.04 -0.47
N GLY A 47 2.93 17.36 0.17
CA GLY A 47 1.64 17.94 0.54
C GLY A 47 0.66 18.01 -0.64
N ASN A 48 -0.18 19.04 -0.66
CA ASN A 48 -1.31 19.13 -1.57
C ASN A 48 -1.08 20.21 -2.64
N LEU A 49 -1.35 19.88 -3.90
CA LEU A 49 -1.28 20.80 -5.04
C LEU A 49 -2.50 20.62 -5.94
N THR A 50 -3.12 21.73 -6.34
CA THR A 50 -4.20 21.75 -7.32
C THR A 50 -3.79 22.63 -8.49
N LEU A 51 -3.85 22.08 -9.70
CA LEU A 51 -3.55 22.76 -10.95
C LEU A 51 -4.79 22.77 -11.82
N VAL A 52 -5.03 23.91 -12.49
CA VAL A 52 -6.17 24.10 -13.39
C VAL A 52 -5.85 23.73 -14.85
N ASN A 53 -4.68 23.15 -15.08
CA ASN A 53 -4.18 22.79 -16.42
C ASN A 53 -3.84 21.29 -16.47
N ASP A 54 -3.64 20.81 -17.69
CA ASP A 54 -3.07 19.49 -17.93
C ASP A 54 -1.58 19.48 -17.58
N ILE A 55 -1.08 18.31 -17.20
CA ILE A 55 0.35 18.07 -16.97
C ILE A 55 0.87 16.97 -17.89
N THR A 56 2.14 17.08 -18.26
CA THR A 56 2.84 16.06 -19.05
C THR A 56 4.09 15.63 -18.31
N ILE A 57 4.21 14.34 -18.03
CA ILE A 57 5.43 13.70 -17.53
C ILE A 57 6.15 13.14 -18.76
N PRO A 58 7.17 13.84 -19.30
CA PRO A 58 7.83 13.41 -20.52
C PRO A 58 8.65 12.14 -20.27
N GLN A 59 9.02 11.47 -21.36
CA GLN A 59 9.81 10.27 -21.31
C GLN A 59 11.12 10.46 -20.52
N GLY A 60 11.38 9.54 -19.59
CA GLY A 60 12.55 9.59 -18.70
C GLY A 60 12.45 10.57 -17.54
N ALA A 61 11.39 11.36 -17.43
CA ALA A 61 11.08 12.11 -16.21
C ALA A 61 10.27 11.24 -15.23
N VAL A 62 10.39 11.54 -13.94
CA VAL A 62 9.63 10.89 -12.87
C VAL A 62 8.95 11.97 -12.03
N LEU A 63 7.64 11.86 -11.82
CA LEU A 63 6.90 12.65 -10.84
C LEU A 63 6.52 11.76 -9.66
N ILE A 64 6.97 12.11 -8.46
CA ILE A 64 6.67 11.42 -7.22
C ILE A 64 5.74 12.28 -6.38
N ILE A 65 4.53 11.79 -6.10
CA ILE A 65 3.67 12.31 -5.05
C ILE A 65 4.12 11.64 -3.75
N GLN A 66 4.66 12.42 -2.82
CA GLN A 66 5.14 11.88 -1.54
C GLN A 66 3.99 11.22 -0.76
N PRO A 67 4.28 10.29 0.18
CA PRO A 67 3.25 9.65 0.99
C PRO A 67 2.30 10.68 1.63
N GLY A 68 1.00 10.43 1.50
CA GLY A 68 -0.08 11.32 1.97
C GLY A 68 -0.26 12.62 1.18
N GLY A 69 0.56 12.87 0.13
CA GLY A 69 0.40 14.03 -0.75
C GLY A 69 -0.79 13.88 -1.70
N ALA A 70 -1.34 15.01 -2.14
CA ALA A 70 -2.49 15.04 -3.04
C ALA A 70 -2.23 15.95 -4.25
N LEU A 71 -2.42 15.43 -5.46
CA LEU A 71 -2.34 16.20 -6.69
C LEU A 71 -3.71 16.20 -7.40
N ILE A 72 -4.23 17.39 -7.69
CA ILE A 72 -5.46 17.56 -8.48
C ILE A 72 -5.10 18.31 -9.77
N VAL A 73 -5.49 17.79 -10.92
CA VAL A 73 -5.17 18.34 -12.26
C VAL A 73 -6.34 18.18 -13.24
N LYS A 74 -6.29 18.88 -14.39
CA LYS A 74 -7.29 18.71 -15.45
C LYS A 74 -7.09 17.47 -16.31
N GLY A 75 -5.85 17.04 -16.51
CA GLY A 75 -5.50 15.92 -17.38
C GLY A 75 -4.05 15.54 -17.20
N ILE A 76 -3.69 14.31 -17.55
CA ILE A 76 -2.33 13.80 -17.37
C ILE A 76 -1.89 13.04 -18.61
N THR A 77 -0.74 13.42 -19.17
CA THR A 77 -0.01 12.58 -20.13
C THR A 77 1.22 11.99 -19.46
N VAL A 78 1.28 10.66 -19.33
CA VAL A 78 2.38 9.93 -18.69
C VAL A 78 3.20 9.21 -19.75
N SER A 79 4.23 9.86 -20.29
CA SER A 79 5.24 9.24 -21.16
C SER A 79 6.48 8.78 -20.37
N GLY A 80 6.69 9.31 -19.17
CA GLY A 80 7.69 8.87 -18.19
C GLY A 80 7.06 8.03 -17.08
N GLU A 81 7.31 8.41 -15.82
CA GLU A 81 6.76 7.70 -14.65
C GLU A 81 6.02 8.65 -13.68
N LEU A 82 4.85 8.22 -13.22
CA LEU A 82 4.12 8.82 -12.10
C LEU A 82 4.14 7.83 -10.92
N GLU A 83 4.72 8.21 -9.80
CA GLU A 83 4.68 7.44 -8.56
C GLU A 83 3.81 8.15 -7.54
N ILE A 84 2.79 7.46 -7.03
CA ILE A 84 1.92 7.92 -5.95
C ILE A 84 2.34 7.14 -4.71
N GLY A 85 2.99 7.81 -3.75
CA GLY A 85 3.44 7.20 -2.50
C GLY A 85 2.28 6.69 -1.64
N ASP A 86 2.60 5.95 -0.59
CA ASP A 86 1.61 5.36 0.33
C ASP A 86 0.62 6.42 0.83
N THR A 87 -0.68 6.11 0.84
CA THR A 87 -1.79 7.03 1.21
C THR A 87 -1.88 8.31 0.36
N GLY A 88 -1.05 8.44 -0.68
CA GLY A 88 -1.08 9.58 -1.60
C GLY A 88 -2.22 9.47 -2.61
N SER A 89 -2.54 10.59 -3.25
CA SER A 89 -3.63 10.65 -4.20
C SER A 89 -3.32 11.49 -5.44
N VAL A 90 -3.87 11.07 -6.57
CA VAL A 90 -3.95 11.87 -7.79
C VAL A 90 -5.40 11.87 -8.26
N LYS A 91 -5.97 13.07 -8.44
CA LYS A 91 -7.30 13.26 -9.04
C LYS A 91 -7.16 13.99 -10.37
N SER A 92 -7.72 13.42 -11.44
CA SER A 92 -7.77 14.07 -12.76
C SER A 92 -9.21 14.34 -13.13
N GLU A 93 -9.51 15.60 -13.47
CA GLU A 93 -10.84 16.02 -13.92
C GLU A 93 -11.11 15.68 -15.40
N GLY A 94 -10.11 15.14 -16.09
CA GLY A 94 -10.13 14.83 -17.51
C GLY A 94 -9.31 13.58 -17.82
N ALA A 95 -9.00 13.40 -19.10
CA ALA A 95 -8.41 12.15 -19.58
C ALA A 95 -6.96 11.94 -19.11
N ILE A 96 -6.58 10.67 -18.97
CA ILE A 96 -5.20 10.26 -18.78
C ILE A 96 -4.75 9.41 -19.97
N LEU A 97 -3.61 9.78 -20.55
CA LEU A 97 -2.85 8.94 -21.48
C LEU A 97 -1.63 8.36 -20.80
N ILE A 98 -1.42 7.05 -20.94
CA ILE A 98 -0.28 6.33 -20.37
C ILE A 98 0.48 5.64 -21.50
N GLY A 99 1.70 6.09 -21.74
CA GLY A 99 2.51 5.61 -22.86
C GLY A 99 2.17 6.26 -24.19
N GLU A 100 3.01 5.95 -25.17
CA GLU A 100 2.86 6.40 -26.55
C GLU A 100 3.07 5.21 -27.49
N PHE A 101 2.20 5.12 -28.50
CA PHE A 101 2.23 4.02 -29.45
C PHE A 101 3.54 3.97 -30.25
N GLY A 102 4.22 2.82 -30.22
CA GLY A 102 5.47 2.60 -30.97
C GLY A 102 6.67 3.42 -30.49
N SER A 103 6.61 4.03 -29.30
CA SER A 103 7.71 4.83 -28.74
C SER A 103 8.96 4.00 -28.39
N LYS A 104 8.80 2.69 -28.19
CA LYS A 104 9.85 1.76 -27.72
C LYS A 104 10.38 2.13 -26.33
N LYS A 105 9.59 2.85 -25.54
CA LYS A 105 9.96 3.39 -24.24
C LYS A 105 8.85 3.11 -23.25
N SER A 106 9.24 2.63 -22.08
CA SER A 106 8.27 2.29 -21.05
C SER A 106 7.72 3.55 -20.39
N SER A 107 6.47 3.45 -19.96
CA SER A 107 5.81 4.45 -19.13
C SER A 107 5.08 3.74 -18.00
N LYS A 108 4.91 4.39 -16.86
CA LYS A 108 4.41 3.71 -15.67
C LYS A 108 3.65 4.66 -14.77
N ILE A 109 2.50 4.23 -14.28
CA ILE A 109 1.90 4.79 -13.07
C ILE A 109 2.08 3.75 -11.97
N LYS A 110 2.62 4.14 -10.82
CA LYS A 110 2.82 3.26 -9.67
C LYS A 110 2.08 3.83 -8.47
N LEU A 111 1.30 3.00 -7.79
CA LEU A 111 0.54 3.33 -6.60
C LEU A 111 1.13 2.57 -5.40
N GLY A 112 1.41 3.30 -4.33
CA GLY A 112 1.81 2.76 -3.03
C GLY A 112 0.65 2.09 -2.29
N THR A 113 0.89 1.69 -1.06
CA THR A 113 -0.14 1.13 -0.17
C THR A 113 -1.21 2.17 0.10
N LYS A 114 -2.49 1.82 -0.10
CA LYS A 114 -3.64 2.72 0.08
C LYS A 114 -3.54 4.04 -0.72
N ALA A 115 -2.72 4.07 -1.77
CA ALA A 115 -2.71 5.19 -2.69
C ALA A 115 -3.90 5.08 -3.64
N TYR A 116 -4.40 6.21 -4.16
CA TYR A 116 -5.46 6.16 -5.15
C TYR A 116 -5.28 7.12 -6.32
N LEU A 117 -5.79 6.68 -7.47
CA LEU A 117 -5.93 7.45 -8.70
C LEU A 117 -7.41 7.53 -9.03
N SER A 118 -8.02 8.72 -8.96
CA SER A 118 -9.45 8.92 -9.25
C SER A 118 -9.62 9.83 -10.46
N LEU A 119 -10.33 9.33 -11.47
CA LEU A 119 -10.40 9.93 -12.80
C LEU A 119 -11.84 10.14 -13.21
N THR A 120 -12.23 11.40 -13.46
CA THR A 120 -13.54 11.68 -14.06
C THR A 120 -13.52 11.51 -15.59
N GLY A 121 -12.34 11.53 -16.21
CA GLY A 121 -12.15 11.32 -17.64
C GLY A 121 -11.71 9.89 -18.02
N SER A 122 -11.46 9.71 -19.31
CA SER A 122 -11.06 8.42 -19.90
C SER A 122 -9.60 8.05 -19.59
N VAL A 123 -9.31 6.75 -19.54
CA VAL A 123 -7.95 6.21 -19.54
C VAL A 123 -7.66 5.57 -20.89
N SER A 124 -6.53 5.96 -21.50
CA SER A 124 -6.04 5.33 -22.72
C SER A 124 -4.58 4.91 -22.56
N GLN A 125 -4.31 3.64 -22.82
CA GLN A 125 -2.95 3.12 -22.93
C GLN A 125 -2.44 3.26 -24.36
N GLY A 126 -1.27 3.86 -24.54
CA GLY A 126 -0.49 3.74 -25.77
C GLY A 126 0.46 2.55 -25.68
N ASP A 127 0.45 1.67 -26.70
CA ASP A 127 1.34 0.50 -26.71
C ASP A 127 2.73 0.83 -27.32
N PRO A 128 3.80 0.99 -26.51
CA PRO A 128 5.14 1.32 -27.00
C PRO A 128 5.76 0.22 -27.86
N THR A 129 5.24 -1.01 -27.81
CA THR A 129 5.78 -2.15 -28.58
C THR A 129 5.33 -2.17 -30.03
N PHE A 130 4.40 -1.31 -30.45
CA PHE A 130 3.77 -1.37 -31.77
C PHE A 130 3.16 -2.76 -32.02
N PHE A 131 2.19 -3.15 -31.19
CA PHE A 131 1.53 -4.46 -31.23
C PHE A 131 2.51 -5.64 -31.14
N GLY A 132 3.57 -5.51 -30.32
CA GLY A 132 4.59 -6.53 -30.13
C GLY A 132 5.73 -6.55 -31.14
N THR A 133 5.73 -5.66 -32.15
CA THR A 133 6.81 -5.58 -33.16
C THR A 133 8.16 -5.22 -32.53
N TYR A 134 8.17 -4.44 -31.45
CA TYR A 134 9.34 -4.03 -30.69
C TYR A 134 9.21 -4.43 -29.21
N PRO A 135 9.56 -5.68 -28.85
CA PRO A 135 9.43 -6.15 -27.48
C PRO A 135 10.39 -5.42 -26.52
N GLY A 136 10.09 -5.45 -25.22
CA GLY A 136 10.97 -4.97 -24.15
C GLY A 136 10.61 -3.59 -23.58
N SER A 137 9.54 -2.95 -24.04
CA SER A 137 8.96 -1.75 -23.43
C SER A 137 7.50 -1.99 -23.07
N MET A 138 7.01 -1.37 -22.00
CA MET A 138 5.63 -1.55 -21.53
C MET A 138 5.08 -0.24 -20.98
N SER A 139 3.78 -0.02 -21.16
CA SER A 139 3.06 1.06 -20.49
C SER A 139 2.08 0.47 -19.49
N THR A 140 2.34 0.64 -18.19
CA THR A 140 1.64 -0.11 -17.13
C THR A 140 1.11 0.77 -16.00
N ILE A 141 0.14 0.22 -15.27
CA ILE A 141 -0.26 0.65 -13.93
C ILE A 141 0.18 -0.43 -12.94
N GLU A 142 0.99 -0.06 -11.97
CA GLU A 142 1.42 -0.91 -10.86
C GLU A 142 0.66 -0.51 -9.58
N MET A 143 -0.04 -1.45 -8.98
CA MET A 143 -0.95 -1.21 -7.87
C MET A 143 -0.43 -1.87 -6.58
N GLY A 144 -0.18 -1.06 -5.55
CA GLY A 144 0.20 -1.50 -4.21
C GLY A 144 -0.97 -2.03 -3.38
N THR A 145 -0.67 -2.47 -2.16
CA THR A 145 -1.65 -3.05 -1.24
C THR A 145 -2.79 -2.08 -0.95
N TYR A 146 -4.03 -2.49 -1.17
CA TYR A 146 -5.25 -1.70 -1.00
C TYR A 146 -5.28 -0.38 -1.76
N SER A 147 -4.50 -0.27 -2.83
CA SER A 147 -4.59 0.86 -3.74
C SER A 147 -5.82 0.77 -4.64
N VAL A 148 -6.29 1.93 -5.11
CA VAL A 148 -7.51 2.05 -5.91
C VAL A 148 -7.25 2.89 -7.15
N VAL A 149 -7.69 2.39 -8.30
CA VAL A 149 -7.80 3.15 -9.54
C VAL A 149 -9.28 3.20 -9.89
N GLU A 150 -9.87 4.39 -9.85
CA GLU A 150 -11.27 4.63 -10.22
C GLU A 150 -11.33 5.43 -11.51
N ILE A 151 -12.03 4.89 -12.51
CA ILE A 151 -12.13 5.44 -13.86
C ILE A 151 -13.60 5.64 -14.20
N CYS A 152 -14.02 6.89 -14.35
CA CYS A 152 -15.38 7.23 -14.74
C CYS A 152 -15.57 7.45 -16.24
N GLY A 153 -14.50 7.75 -16.98
CA GLY A 153 -14.55 7.76 -18.44
C GLY A 153 -14.32 6.37 -19.04
N THR A 154 -14.17 6.30 -20.35
CA THR A 154 -13.86 5.04 -21.04
C THR A 154 -12.47 4.54 -20.66
N PHE A 155 -12.31 3.23 -20.52
CA PHE A 155 -11.00 2.60 -20.37
C PHE A 155 -10.62 1.89 -21.67
N ASN A 156 -9.45 2.22 -22.22
CA ASN A 156 -8.95 1.60 -23.44
C ASN A 156 -7.53 1.06 -23.27
N GLN A 157 -7.36 -0.25 -23.48
CA GLN A 157 -6.08 -0.93 -23.48
C GLN A 157 -5.67 -1.31 -24.90
N GLN A 158 -4.54 -0.78 -25.38
CA GLN A 158 -4.03 -1.10 -26.71
C GLN A 158 -3.12 -2.35 -26.72
N SER A 159 -2.42 -2.63 -25.62
CA SER A 159 -1.46 -3.74 -25.57
C SER A 159 -2.15 -5.10 -25.70
N THR A 160 -1.62 -5.96 -26.55
CA THR A 160 -2.06 -7.35 -26.72
C THR A 160 -1.01 -8.37 -26.26
N THR A 161 0.17 -7.90 -25.86
CA THR A 161 1.35 -8.72 -25.57
C THR A 161 1.78 -8.71 -24.12
N TYR A 162 1.24 -7.81 -23.29
CA TYR A 162 1.51 -7.72 -21.86
C TYR A 162 0.30 -7.14 -21.11
N PRO A 163 0.12 -7.50 -19.82
CA PRO A 163 -0.94 -6.97 -18.99
C PRO A 163 -0.72 -5.49 -18.66
N PHE A 164 -1.80 -4.70 -18.69
CA PHE A 164 -1.72 -3.27 -18.41
C PHE A 164 -1.65 -2.98 -16.90
N VAL A 165 -2.37 -3.75 -16.09
CA VAL A 165 -2.44 -3.59 -14.64
C VAL A 165 -1.69 -4.72 -13.96
N ASN A 166 -0.77 -4.38 -13.06
CA ASN A 166 0.05 -5.33 -12.31
C ASN A 166 -0.04 -5.04 -10.82
N TYR A 167 -0.06 -6.08 -9.99
CA TYR A 167 0.00 -5.93 -8.55
C TYR A 167 1.46 -5.96 -8.06
N ILE A 168 1.80 -5.07 -7.13
CA ILE A 168 3.15 -4.96 -6.54
C ILE A 168 3.12 -4.88 -5.00
N GLY A 169 1.96 -5.11 -4.39
CA GLY A 169 1.78 -5.02 -2.95
C GLY A 169 2.16 -6.29 -2.18
N ALA A 170 1.71 -6.38 -0.93
CA ALA A 170 1.96 -7.53 -0.07
C ALA A 170 1.21 -8.79 -0.55
N PRO A 171 1.71 -10.02 -0.33
CA PRO A 171 1.14 -11.26 -0.89
C PRO A 171 -0.31 -11.60 -0.49
N LEU A 172 -0.83 -11.00 0.58
CA LEU A 172 -2.21 -11.19 1.05
C LEU A 172 -3.09 -9.94 0.85
N GLY A 173 -2.52 -8.88 0.29
CA GLY A 173 -3.26 -7.67 -0.04
C GLY A 173 -4.08 -7.84 -1.32
N LYS A 174 -4.88 -6.82 -1.62
CA LYS A 174 -5.64 -6.72 -2.88
C LYS A 174 -5.56 -5.28 -3.39
N ALA A 175 -5.83 -5.04 -4.65
CA ALA A 175 -5.99 -3.69 -5.20
C ALA A 175 -7.20 -3.63 -6.14
N TYR A 176 -7.85 -2.48 -6.24
CA TYR A 176 -9.11 -2.35 -6.98
C TYR A 176 -8.92 -1.47 -8.23
N CYS A 177 -9.17 -2.06 -9.40
CA CYS A 177 -9.27 -1.34 -10.66
C CYS A 177 -10.75 -1.28 -11.07
N ILE A 178 -11.34 -0.09 -10.95
CA ILE A 178 -12.77 0.14 -11.08
C ILE A 178 -13.01 1.00 -12.31
N ALA A 179 -13.72 0.46 -13.30
CA ALA A 179 -14.15 1.16 -14.50
C ALA A 179 -15.68 1.29 -14.51
N LYS A 180 -16.16 2.53 -14.51
CA LYS A 180 -17.59 2.85 -14.44
C LYS A 180 -18.26 3.06 -15.79
N ALA A 181 -17.46 3.28 -16.84
CA ALA A 181 -17.93 3.35 -18.23
C ALA A 181 -17.34 2.22 -19.09
N GLN A 182 -17.58 2.28 -20.40
CA GLN A 182 -17.16 1.24 -21.34
C GLN A 182 -15.66 0.94 -21.24
N VAL A 183 -15.35 -0.36 -21.19
CA VAL A 183 -14.02 -0.93 -21.18
C VAL A 183 -13.74 -1.57 -22.54
N SER A 184 -12.62 -1.24 -23.16
CA SER A 184 -12.19 -1.83 -24.43
C SER A 184 -10.73 -2.29 -24.41
N GLY A 185 -10.45 -3.31 -25.21
CA GLY A 185 -9.11 -3.80 -25.48
C GLY A 185 -8.87 -4.12 -26.96
N GLY A 186 -7.63 -4.45 -27.31
CA GLY A 186 -7.16 -4.82 -28.65
C GLY A 186 -7.57 -6.23 -29.14
N GLY A 187 -8.56 -6.87 -28.53
CA GLY A 187 -9.09 -8.19 -28.91
C GLY A 187 -8.51 -9.34 -28.10
N THR A 188 -7.18 -9.46 -28.06
CA THR A 188 -6.46 -10.44 -27.21
C THR A 188 -5.80 -9.81 -25.99
N SER A 189 -6.15 -8.55 -25.70
CA SER A 189 -5.64 -7.83 -24.54
C SER A 189 -6.04 -8.54 -23.25
N VAL A 190 -5.10 -8.58 -22.30
CA VAL A 190 -5.32 -9.08 -20.94
C VAL A 190 -5.13 -7.92 -19.98
N LEU A 191 -6.07 -7.71 -19.06
CA LEU A 191 -5.99 -6.64 -18.08
C LEU A 191 -4.84 -6.88 -17.08
N SER A 192 -4.86 -8.04 -16.41
CA SER A 192 -3.90 -8.39 -15.37
C SER A 192 -3.66 -9.90 -15.31
N ASN A 193 -2.44 -10.29 -14.95
CA ASN A 193 -2.07 -11.69 -14.69
C ASN A 193 -2.05 -12.03 -13.18
N ASP A 194 -2.56 -11.15 -12.33
CA ASP A 194 -2.49 -11.25 -10.87
C ASP A 194 -3.87 -11.31 -10.24
N SER A 195 -4.11 -12.32 -9.39
CA SER A 195 -5.39 -12.54 -8.70
C SER A 195 -5.63 -11.57 -7.53
N GLN A 196 -4.60 -10.82 -7.11
CA GLN A 196 -4.72 -9.75 -6.12
C GLN A 196 -5.33 -8.47 -6.70
N ILE A 197 -5.37 -8.35 -8.04
CA ILE A 197 -6.16 -7.31 -8.70
C ILE A 197 -7.63 -7.72 -8.72
N ILE A 198 -8.48 -6.89 -8.13
CA ILE A 198 -9.93 -6.94 -8.30
C ILE A 198 -10.30 -5.95 -9.39
N ALA A 199 -10.80 -6.45 -10.51
CA ALA A 199 -11.27 -5.67 -11.65
C ALA A 199 -12.80 -5.60 -11.64
N ILE A 200 -13.33 -4.38 -11.56
CA ILE A 200 -14.77 -4.11 -11.56
C ILE A 200 -15.13 -3.31 -12.81
N ALA A 201 -15.96 -3.87 -13.69
CA ALA A 201 -16.47 -3.22 -14.88
C ALA A 201 -18.00 -3.01 -14.76
N MET A 202 -18.41 -1.80 -14.38
CA MET A 202 -19.83 -1.45 -14.18
C MET A 202 -20.58 -1.18 -15.51
N ASP A 203 -19.88 -1.22 -16.64
CA ASP A 203 -20.44 -1.12 -17.99
C ASP A 203 -19.95 -2.29 -18.86
N THR A 204 -20.19 -2.18 -20.16
CA THR A 204 -19.78 -3.09 -21.21
C THR A 204 -18.26 -3.27 -21.29
N VAL A 205 -17.84 -4.49 -21.58
CA VAL A 205 -16.44 -4.87 -21.80
C VAL A 205 -16.33 -5.48 -23.20
N THR A 206 -15.42 -4.96 -24.03
CA THR A 206 -15.24 -5.44 -25.41
C THR A 206 -13.76 -5.64 -25.74
N GLY A 207 -13.37 -6.82 -26.20
CA GLY A 207 -11.99 -7.07 -26.66
C GLY A 207 -10.91 -7.01 -25.57
N LEU A 208 -11.30 -7.12 -24.30
CA LEU A 208 -10.40 -7.19 -23.15
C LEU A 208 -10.76 -8.40 -22.29
N LEU A 209 -9.77 -9.24 -21.99
CA LEU A 209 -9.89 -10.36 -21.08
C LEU A 209 -9.39 -9.95 -19.69
N PRO A 210 -10.04 -10.40 -18.59
CA PRO A 210 -9.57 -10.09 -17.24
C PRO A 210 -8.24 -10.77 -16.88
N GLY A 211 -7.84 -11.84 -17.59
CA GLY A 211 -6.68 -12.65 -17.25
C GLY A 211 -6.90 -13.41 -15.95
N ASN A 212 -5.94 -13.35 -15.02
CA ASN A 212 -6.04 -14.00 -13.71
C ASN A 212 -6.62 -13.09 -12.63
N SER A 213 -6.99 -11.84 -12.96
CA SER A 213 -7.64 -10.95 -11.98
C SER A 213 -8.96 -11.51 -11.48
N ALA A 214 -9.28 -11.20 -10.22
CA ALA A 214 -10.63 -11.41 -9.71
C ALA A 214 -11.54 -10.40 -10.41
N PHE A 215 -12.52 -10.87 -11.18
CA PHE A 215 -13.28 -10.02 -12.09
C PHE A 215 -14.77 -9.99 -11.76
N CYS A 216 -15.34 -8.79 -11.75
CA CYS A 216 -16.77 -8.56 -11.75
C CYS A 216 -17.16 -7.67 -12.93
N GLY A 217 -18.00 -8.20 -13.83
CA GLY A 217 -18.52 -7.49 -14.99
C GLY A 217 -18.86 -8.48 -16.13
N PRO A 218 -19.31 -7.98 -17.29
CA PRO A 218 -19.74 -6.61 -17.54
C PRO A 218 -21.02 -6.23 -16.76
N ASN A 219 -21.33 -4.93 -16.69
CA ASN A 219 -22.49 -4.39 -15.96
C ASN A 219 -22.50 -4.78 -14.46
N ALA A 220 -21.34 -4.70 -13.83
CA ALA A 220 -21.15 -5.01 -12.42
C ALA A 220 -22.05 -4.16 -11.50
N THR A 221 -22.61 -4.81 -10.49
CA THR A 221 -23.31 -4.20 -9.35
C THR A 221 -22.91 -4.95 -8.08
N GLN A 222 -23.12 -4.35 -6.92
CA GLN A 222 -22.88 -4.98 -5.62
C GLN A 222 -23.65 -6.30 -5.49
N ALA A 223 -24.88 -6.34 -6.00
CA ALA A 223 -25.70 -7.54 -5.98
C ALA A 223 -25.15 -8.68 -6.86
N LEU A 224 -24.46 -8.36 -7.96
CA LEU A 224 -23.91 -9.36 -8.88
C LEU A 224 -22.66 -10.05 -8.30
N CYS A 225 -21.84 -9.32 -7.55
CA CYS A 225 -20.55 -9.80 -7.06
C CYS A 225 -20.23 -9.30 -5.65
N PRO A 226 -21.06 -9.64 -4.64
CA PRO A 226 -20.93 -9.08 -3.30
C PRO A 226 -19.59 -9.39 -2.61
N ALA A 227 -18.94 -10.49 -2.97
CA ALA A 227 -17.63 -10.87 -2.42
C ALA A 227 -16.44 -10.09 -3.01
N LEU A 228 -16.63 -9.43 -4.17
CA LEU A 228 -15.60 -8.65 -4.85
C LEU A 228 -15.87 -7.14 -4.76
N TRP A 229 -17.09 -6.74 -4.40
CA TRP A 229 -17.49 -5.36 -4.30
C TRP A 229 -16.89 -4.71 -3.05
N PRO A 230 -16.07 -3.65 -3.17
CA PRO A 230 -15.55 -2.97 -2.00
C PRO A 230 -16.64 -2.14 -1.31
N ALA A 231 -16.52 -2.00 0.00
CA ALA A 231 -17.26 -0.96 0.74
C ALA A 231 -16.87 0.43 0.20
N GLY A 232 -17.78 1.40 0.31
CA GLY A 232 -17.59 2.77 -0.21
C GLY A 232 -17.84 2.94 -1.71
N LEU A 233 -17.92 1.88 -2.51
CA LEU A 233 -18.26 1.98 -3.95
C LEU A 233 -19.79 1.97 -4.16
N PRO A 234 -20.40 3.05 -4.68
CA PRO A 234 -21.82 3.06 -5.01
C PRO A 234 -22.15 2.22 -6.25
N ASP A 235 -23.36 1.66 -6.28
CA ASP A 235 -23.93 1.00 -7.47
C ASP A 235 -24.21 1.97 -8.63
N ASP A 236 -24.35 3.26 -8.34
CA ASP A 236 -24.51 4.28 -9.37
C ASP A 236 -23.20 4.53 -10.11
N LYS A 237 -23.09 3.97 -11.32
CA LYS A 237 -21.93 4.15 -12.20
C LYS A 237 -21.69 5.60 -12.65
N PHE A 238 -22.69 6.48 -12.52
CA PHE A 238 -22.53 7.91 -12.84
C PHE A 238 -21.96 8.71 -11.66
N ALA A 239 -21.94 8.14 -10.45
CA ALA A 239 -21.35 8.76 -9.29
C ALA A 239 -19.82 8.53 -9.29
N CYS A 240 -19.03 9.60 -9.33
CA CYS A 240 -17.57 9.56 -9.46
C CYS A 240 -16.86 10.13 -8.23
N GLY A 241 -15.59 9.77 -8.04
CA GLY A 241 -14.76 10.33 -6.97
C GLY A 241 -14.80 9.52 -5.66
N PHE A 242 -15.19 8.25 -5.72
CA PHE A 242 -15.30 7.36 -4.57
C PHE A 242 -14.02 6.56 -4.28
N ALA A 243 -12.93 6.76 -5.02
CA ALA A 243 -11.67 6.07 -4.74
C ALA A 243 -11.15 6.31 -3.31
N ASP A 244 -11.35 7.54 -2.80
CA ASP A 244 -11.06 7.95 -1.42
C ASP A 244 -11.85 7.10 -0.42
N GLU A 245 -13.18 7.11 -0.56
CA GLU A 245 -14.10 6.34 0.27
C GLU A 245 -13.76 4.85 0.23
N VAL A 246 -13.49 4.29 -0.95
CA VAL A 246 -13.09 2.88 -1.08
C VAL A 246 -11.80 2.61 -0.31
N VAL A 247 -10.77 3.45 -0.44
CA VAL A 247 -9.52 3.27 0.33
C VAL A 247 -9.77 3.37 1.83
N HIS A 248 -10.61 4.32 2.27
CA HIS A 248 -10.94 4.51 3.67
C HIS A 248 -11.70 3.31 4.25
N GLU A 249 -12.69 2.80 3.53
CA GLU A 249 -13.51 1.67 3.96
C GLU A 249 -12.82 0.31 3.81
N LEU A 250 -11.67 0.24 3.11
CA LEU A 250 -10.79 -0.94 3.16
C LEU A 250 -10.11 -1.13 4.53
N ASP A 251 -10.27 -0.16 5.44
CA ASP A 251 -9.92 -0.31 6.85
C ASP A 251 -10.96 -1.13 7.64
N ASP A 252 -10.97 -2.44 7.41
CA ASP A 252 -11.28 -3.42 8.46
C ASP A 252 -10.19 -3.44 9.56
N VAL A 253 -9.33 -2.40 9.59
CA VAL A 253 -8.26 -2.20 10.56
C VAL A 253 -8.37 -0.87 11.29
N CYS A 254 -9.24 -0.86 12.31
CA CYS A 254 -9.25 0.15 13.35
C CYS A 254 -7.85 0.26 14.00
N THR A 255 -7.07 1.28 13.63
CA THR A 255 -5.88 1.70 14.37
C THR A 255 -6.05 3.17 14.72
N GLN A 256 -6.09 3.49 16.01
CA GLN A 256 -5.94 4.89 16.43
C GLN A 256 -4.45 5.26 16.34
N PRO A 257 -4.07 6.36 15.68
CA PRO A 257 -2.70 6.84 15.72
C PRO A 257 -2.30 7.14 17.17
N GLY A 258 -1.05 6.82 17.52
CA GLY A 258 -0.55 7.11 18.87
C GLY A 258 -0.59 8.60 19.16
N ILE A 259 -1.12 8.98 20.32
CA ILE A 259 -1.14 10.37 20.79
C ILE A 259 0.30 10.79 21.12
N SER A 260 0.77 11.88 20.52
CA SER A 260 2.07 12.47 20.84
C SER A 260 1.93 13.39 22.08
N GLY A 261 2.96 13.44 22.91
CA GLY A 261 2.95 14.29 24.11
C GLY A 261 3.84 13.77 25.24
N THR A 262 3.75 14.42 26.40
CA THR A 262 4.36 13.95 27.64
C THR A 262 3.56 12.75 28.17
N PRO A 263 4.19 11.62 28.54
CA PRO A 263 3.51 10.51 29.18
C PRO A 263 2.75 10.97 30.43
N ASP A 264 1.49 10.57 30.55
CA ASP A 264 0.66 10.80 31.74
C ASP A 264 0.78 9.65 32.75
N GLY A 265 1.47 8.56 32.39
CA GLY A 265 1.79 7.46 33.26
C GLY A 265 3.02 6.65 32.84
N TYR A 266 3.47 5.79 33.76
CA TYR A 266 4.54 4.84 33.52
C TYR A 266 4.12 3.44 33.90
N THR A 267 4.66 2.46 33.19
CA THR A 267 4.33 1.05 33.35
C THR A 267 4.69 0.55 34.74
N LYS A 268 3.72 -0.02 35.45
CA LYS A 268 3.90 -0.49 36.84
C LYS A 268 4.19 -1.98 36.96
N MET A 269 3.81 -2.76 35.95
CA MET A 269 3.98 -4.21 35.91
C MET A 269 4.82 -4.62 34.72
N GLY A 270 5.79 -5.49 34.94
CA GLY A 270 6.58 -6.04 33.85
C GLY A 270 7.07 -7.45 34.14
N ILE A 271 7.17 -8.26 33.08
CA ILE A 271 7.79 -9.58 33.09
C ILE A 271 8.98 -9.54 32.14
N THR A 272 10.19 -9.79 32.66
CA THR A 272 11.42 -9.84 31.87
C THR A 272 12.17 -11.13 32.11
N ILE A 273 12.72 -11.69 31.04
CA ILE A 273 13.69 -12.80 31.10
C ILE A 273 15.13 -12.31 30.91
N GLN A 274 15.32 -10.99 30.77
CA GLN A 274 16.62 -10.36 30.69
C GLN A 274 17.10 -9.95 32.09
N GLN A 275 18.37 -9.56 32.19
CA GLN A 275 18.82 -8.79 33.34
C GLN A 275 18.01 -7.50 33.41
N LYS A 276 17.27 -7.32 34.50
CA LYS A 276 16.45 -6.13 34.73
C LYS A 276 17.34 -4.89 34.68
N ALA A 277 17.07 -4.02 33.71
CA ALA A 277 17.72 -2.71 33.62
C ALA A 277 17.22 -1.79 34.74
N ASP A 278 18.04 -0.81 35.11
CA ASP A 278 17.65 0.23 36.06
C ASP A 278 16.40 0.97 35.58
N ALA A 279 15.53 1.32 36.53
CA ALA A 279 14.23 1.94 36.30
C ALA A 279 13.21 1.13 35.47
N TRP A 280 13.52 -0.09 35.02
CA TRP A 280 12.53 -0.95 34.34
C TRP A 280 11.55 -1.61 35.33
N PRO A 281 10.23 -1.70 35.01
CA PRO A 281 9.54 -1.24 33.80
C PRO A 281 9.07 0.22 33.86
N GLY A 282 9.35 0.93 34.96
CA GLY A 282 8.90 2.31 35.20
C GLY A 282 9.47 3.37 34.26
N ASN A 283 10.37 3.01 33.35
CA ASN A 283 10.84 3.85 32.26
C ASN A 283 10.09 3.62 30.94
N ILE A 284 9.14 2.69 30.89
CA ILE A 284 8.26 2.46 29.73
C ILE A 284 7.01 3.33 29.91
N PRO A 285 6.82 4.36 29.07
CA PRO A 285 5.67 5.26 29.19
C PRO A 285 4.37 4.56 28.80
N ASN A 286 3.28 4.87 29.51
CA ASN A 286 1.89 4.53 29.19
C ASN A 286 1.57 3.04 28.92
N GLY A 287 2.42 2.10 29.37
CA GLY A 287 2.14 0.67 29.27
C GLY A 287 1.33 0.15 30.46
N PHE A 288 0.36 -0.74 30.21
CA PHE A 288 -0.31 -1.50 31.28
C PHE A 288 0.55 -2.68 31.76
N LEU A 289 1.25 -3.33 30.84
CA LEU A 289 2.16 -4.46 31.09
C LEU A 289 3.34 -4.40 30.14
N ALA A 290 4.56 -4.52 30.67
CA ALA A 290 5.78 -4.65 29.87
C ALA A 290 6.25 -6.11 29.81
N LEU A 291 6.34 -6.69 28.61
CA LEU A 291 6.94 -8.00 28.39
C LEU A 291 8.29 -7.83 27.68
N GLN A 292 9.37 -8.34 28.25
CA GLN A 292 10.71 -8.21 27.66
C GLN A 292 11.39 -9.56 27.49
N SER A 293 11.77 -9.85 26.25
CA SER A 293 12.48 -11.05 25.85
C SER A 293 13.28 -10.79 24.58
N LYS A 294 14.41 -11.51 24.42
CA LYS A 294 15.25 -11.44 23.20
C LYS A 294 15.03 -12.65 22.29
N THR A 295 14.72 -13.81 22.87
CA THR A 295 14.71 -15.10 22.15
C THR A 295 13.52 -16.00 22.47
N LYS A 296 12.62 -15.58 23.38
CA LYS A 296 11.43 -16.34 23.77
C LYS A 296 10.17 -15.57 23.39
N GLY A 297 9.19 -16.27 22.82
CA GLY A 297 7.85 -15.72 22.59
C GLY A 297 6.99 -15.74 23.86
N PHE A 298 5.94 -14.94 23.88
CA PHE A 298 4.84 -15.08 24.82
C PHE A 298 3.89 -16.16 24.30
N VAL A 299 3.62 -17.17 25.13
CA VAL A 299 2.71 -18.27 24.78
C VAL A 299 1.49 -18.16 25.67
N ILE A 300 0.33 -17.93 25.06
CA ILE A 300 -0.96 -17.98 25.76
C ILE A 300 -1.27 -19.45 26.06
N THR A 301 -1.72 -19.73 27.28
CA THR A 301 -2.14 -21.08 27.69
C THR A 301 -3.23 -21.59 26.76
N ARG A 302 -3.01 -22.75 26.14
CA ARG A 302 -3.98 -23.42 25.28
C ARG A 302 -4.80 -24.39 26.13
N VAL A 303 -6.11 -24.35 25.99
CA VAL A 303 -7.06 -25.20 26.71
C VAL A 303 -8.02 -25.86 25.72
N GLU A 304 -8.53 -27.05 26.05
CA GLU A 304 -9.48 -27.75 25.17
C GLU A 304 -10.72 -26.90 24.88
N HIS A 305 -11.40 -26.44 25.94
CA HIS A 305 -12.56 -25.55 25.82
C HIS A 305 -12.88 -24.81 27.14
N VAL A 306 -13.39 -23.58 27.02
CA VAL A 306 -14.09 -22.85 28.09
C VAL A 306 -15.39 -22.25 27.56
N SER A 307 -16.50 -22.52 28.23
CA SER A 307 -17.82 -22.05 27.81
C SER A 307 -18.01 -20.56 28.07
N SER A 308 -18.89 -19.89 27.31
CA SER A 308 -19.12 -18.44 27.48
C SER A 308 -19.54 -18.09 28.91
N ALA A 309 -20.46 -18.84 29.51
CA ALA A 309 -20.69 -18.82 30.95
C ALA A 309 -19.91 -19.99 31.57
N PRO A 310 -19.00 -19.75 32.53
CA PRO A 310 -18.22 -20.81 33.15
C PRO A 310 -19.11 -21.92 33.71
N GLN A 311 -18.82 -23.17 33.37
CA GLN A 311 -19.58 -24.32 33.81
C GLN A 311 -18.69 -25.46 34.31
N SER A 312 -19.29 -26.37 35.09
CA SER A 312 -18.61 -27.59 35.53
C SER A 312 -18.20 -28.43 34.32
N GLY A 313 -16.91 -28.73 34.19
CA GLY A 313 -16.35 -29.46 33.04
C GLY A 313 -15.57 -28.59 32.06
N ASP A 314 -15.62 -27.26 32.17
CA ASP A 314 -14.72 -26.38 31.44
C ASP A 314 -13.26 -26.61 31.88
N ALA A 315 -12.31 -26.39 30.96
CA ALA A 315 -10.89 -26.56 31.24
C ALA A 315 -10.35 -25.58 32.30
N VAL A 316 -11.10 -24.50 32.59
CA VAL A 316 -10.79 -23.54 33.65
C VAL A 316 -11.94 -23.51 34.67
N ALA A 317 -11.76 -24.20 35.79
CA ALA A 317 -12.78 -24.31 36.83
C ALA A 317 -13.04 -23.00 37.60
N GLU A 318 -12.01 -22.18 37.80
CA GLU A 318 -12.12 -20.90 38.52
C GLU A 318 -11.49 -19.74 37.72
N PRO A 319 -12.19 -19.22 36.71
CA PRO A 319 -11.69 -18.09 35.93
C PRO A 319 -11.62 -16.82 36.80
N LYS A 320 -10.59 -16.01 36.56
CA LYS A 320 -10.40 -14.71 37.21
C LYS A 320 -10.46 -13.62 36.13
N GLU A 321 -11.02 -12.47 36.47
CA GLU A 321 -11.12 -11.34 35.54
C GLU A 321 -9.74 -11.00 34.96
N GLY A 322 -9.69 -10.77 33.64
CA GLY A 322 -8.45 -10.51 32.91
C GLY A 322 -7.71 -11.76 32.44
N MET A 323 -8.19 -12.97 32.76
CA MET A 323 -7.55 -14.21 32.31
C MET A 323 -7.69 -14.39 30.79
N LEU A 324 -6.59 -14.82 30.16
CA LEU A 324 -6.48 -15.08 28.73
C LEU A 324 -6.17 -16.55 28.48
N VAL A 325 -6.91 -17.18 27.55
CA VAL A 325 -6.65 -18.55 27.07
C VAL A 325 -6.80 -18.61 25.56
N TYR A 326 -6.14 -19.57 24.93
CA TYR A 326 -6.47 -19.98 23.57
C TYR A 326 -7.35 -21.23 23.63
N ASP A 327 -8.60 -21.10 23.23
CA ASP A 327 -9.59 -22.17 23.21
C ASP A 327 -9.42 -22.98 21.91
N ILE A 328 -9.09 -24.27 22.04
CA ILE A 328 -8.79 -25.13 20.88
C ILE A 328 -10.07 -25.45 20.11
N GLN A 329 -11.18 -25.68 20.81
CA GLN A 329 -12.47 -25.97 20.21
C GLN A 329 -13.01 -24.78 19.41
N ASP A 330 -12.99 -23.58 20.00
CA ASP A 330 -13.51 -22.36 19.37
C ASP A 330 -12.47 -21.63 18.50
N ARG A 331 -11.22 -22.10 18.51
CA ARG A 331 -10.09 -21.60 17.70
C ARG A 331 -9.81 -20.11 17.85
N CYS A 332 -10.04 -19.55 19.03
CA CYS A 332 -9.86 -18.12 19.30
C CYS A 332 -9.12 -17.89 20.63
N VAL A 333 -8.52 -16.71 20.79
CA VAL A 333 -8.08 -16.23 22.11
C VAL A 333 -9.30 -15.70 22.84
N LYS A 334 -9.58 -16.23 24.04
CA LYS A 334 -10.67 -15.77 24.89
C LYS A 334 -10.16 -14.97 26.08
N LEU A 335 -10.90 -13.91 26.43
CA LEU A 335 -10.73 -13.12 27.64
C LEU A 335 -11.92 -13.37 28.58
N TYR A 336 -11.64 -13.60 29.86
CA TYR A 336 -12.67 -13.62 30.89
C TYR A 336 -12.84 -12.22 31.48
N ASN A 337 -14.03 -11.63 31.35
CA ASN A 337 -14.32 -10.27 31.84
C ASN A 337 -14.83 -10.19 33.29
N GLY A 338 -14.68 -11.27 34.06
CA GLY A 338 -15.23 -11.39 35.41
C GLY A 338 -16.58 -12.11 35.47
N THR A 339 -17.30 -12.22 34.35
CA THR A 339 -18.60 -12.92 34.26
C THR A 339 -18.68 -13.96 33.15
N GLN A 340 -18.04 -13.70 32.01
CA GLN A 340 -18.12 -14.54 30.83
C GLN A 340 -16.81 -14.58 30.06
N TRP A 341 -16.58 -15.69 29.38
CA TRP A 341 -15.54 -15.85 28.37
C TRP A 341 -16.05 -15.36 27.02
N LYS A 342 -15.25 -14.52 26.35
CA LYS A 342 -15.51 -14.09 24.97
C LYS A 342 -14.26 -14.21 24.14
N CYS A 343 -14.42 -14.59 22.87
CA CYS A 343 -13.35 -14.43 21.89
C CYS A 343 -13.00 -12.94 21.81
N ILE A 344 -11.71 -12.64 21.78
CA ILE A 344 -11.25 -11.27 21.54
C ILE A 344 -11.52 -10.97 20.08
N GLU A 345 -12.42 -10.02 19.87
CA GLU A 345 -12.76 -9.49 18.57
C GLU A 345 -12.19 -8.10 18.45
N LYS A 346 -11.75 -7.78 17.23
CA LYS A 346 -11.35 -6.43 16.89
C LYS A 346 -12.59 -5.56 16.82
N SER A 347 -12.58 -4.43 17.51
CA SER A 347 -13.65 -3.43 17.48
C SER A 347 -13.05 -2.03 17.34
N CYS A 348 -13.76 -1.15 16.64
CA CYS A 348 -13.53 0.28 16.66
C CYS A 348 -14.22 0.82 17.91
N ASN A 349 -13.49 0.91 19.02
CA ASN A 349 -13.96 1.60 20.21
C ASN A 349 -13.40 3.02 20.11
N ASP A 350 -14.28 4.00 19.94
CA ASP A 350 -13.93 5.42 19.97
C ASP A 350 -13.38 5.84 21.34
#